data_AF-A0A395JSG0-F1
#
_entry.id   AF-A0A395JSG0-F1
#
_cell.length_a   1.000
_cell.length_b   1.000
_cell.length_c   1.000
_cell.angle_alpha   90.00
_cell.angle_beta   90.00
_cell.angle_gamma   90.00
#
_symmetry.space_group_name_H-M   'P 1'
#
loop_
_entity.id
_entity.type
_entity.pdbx_description
1 polymer ?
#
loop_
_entity_poly.entity_id
_entity_poly.type
_entity_poly.pdbx_seq_one_letter_code
_entity_poly.pdbx_strand_id
1 'polypeptide(L)'
;MVKNRIMKTIYKIVALSVFAALFSACTLDVQDNFEFTPEFLDEDPFSNITAWEFIQSQGTVAILDDQNRKRLNGEKLDFMAAAIKRVGYEDLYNQTTTSDRTYLFLNNNAFTGNNRDRDIIRLVTGNTQGGGSLVNPDTLMASITAPDQINILKAVLRYNIVSTFVAQVPTLTIFDRDFLFKTFLPTLELDEDGTPIALTNEFADIAFRRDTRWDININNPSSPLPESALGRDFDETVRVHNIVLNNGIGHIMNDLVRFQPYPLYANFPID
;
A
#
# COMPACT_ATOMS: atom_id res chain seq x y z
N MET A 1 44.83 -72.72 -27.71
CA MET A 1 43.55 -72.19 -28.25
C MET A 1 42.93 -71.04 -27.44
N VAL A 2 43.23 -70.84 -26.15
CA VAL A 2 42.60 -69.80 -25.30
C VAL A 2 43.01 -68.36 -25.66
N LYS A 3 44.28 -68.14 -26.02
CA LYS A 3 44.86 -66.81 -26.30
C LYS A 3 44.20 -66.08 -27.50
N ASN A 4 43.85 -66.81 -28.57
CA ASN A 4 43.19 -66.24 -29.76
C ASN A 4 41.71 -65.89 -29.52
N ARG A 5 41.04 -66.53 -28.54
CA ARG A 5 39.66 -66.20 -28.18
C ARG A 5 39.60 -64.90 -27.37
N ILE A 6 40.51 -64.75 -26.39
CA ILE A 6 40.63 -63.55 -25.55
C ILE A 6 40.99 -62.32 -26.41
N MET A 7 41.95 -62.46 -27.34
CA MET A 7 42.36 -61.36 -28.21
C MET A 7 41.24 -60.90 -29.14
N LYS A 8 40.44 -61.83 -29.70
CA LYS A 8 39.24 -61.48 -30.49
C LYS A 8 38.15 -60.80 -29.66
N THR A 9 38.00 -61.16 -28.39
CA THR A 9 37.05 -60.50 -27.48
C THR A 9 37.50 -59.08 -27.15
N ILE A 10 38.80 -58.86 -26.91
CA ILE A 10 39.36 -57.53 -26.67
C ILE A 10 39.18 -56.64 -27.90
N TYR A 11 39.47 -57.13 -29.11
CA TYR A 11 39.23 -56.37 -30.35
C TYR A 11 37.76 -56.00 -30.54
N LYS A 12 36.82 -56.88 -30.18
CA LYS A 12 35.38 -56.59 -30.23
C LYS A 12 34.97 -55.54 -29.21
N ILE A 13 35.51 -55.60 -28.00
CA ILE A 13 35.24 -54.60 -26.94
C ILE A 13 35.79 -53.25 -27.36
N VAL A 14 37.06 -53.18 -27.80
CA VAL A 14 37.67 -51.92 -28.26
C VAL A 14 36.93 -51.34 -29.46
N ALA A 15 36.55 -52.17 -30.43
CA ALA A 15 35.78 -51.71 -31.57
C ALA A 15 34.41 -51.16 -31.14
N LEU A 16 33.72 -51.81 -30.20
CA LEU A 16 32.44 -51.35 -29.67
C LEU A 16 32.57 -50.04 -28.89
N SER A 17 33.63 -49.89 -28.09
CA SER A 17 33.93 -48.65 -27.35
C SER A 17 34.20 -47.47 -28.26
N VAL A 18 34.98 -47.68 -29.33
CA VAL A 18 35.26 -46.65 -30.33
C VAL A 18 34.02 -46.30 -31.13
N PHE A 19 33.17 -47.29 -31.46
CA PHE A 19 31.90 -47.05 -32.14
C PHE A 19 30.92 -46.25 -31.25
N ALA A 20 30.85 -46.53 -29.95
CA ALA A 20 30.01 -45.79 -29.01
C ALA A 20 30.47 -44.33 -28.80
N ALA A 21 31.78 -44.08 -28.84
CA ALA A 21 32.34 -42.73 -28.74
C ALA A 21 32.01 -41.85 -29.97
N LEU A 22 31.80 -42.45 -31.15
CA LEU A 22 31.43 -41.73 -32.37
C LEU A 22 29.98 -41.23 -32.38
N PHE A 23 29.10 -41.78 -31.52
CA PHE A 23 27.69 -41.34 -31.40
C PHE A 23 27.42 -40.48 -30.15
N SER A 24 28.42 -40.23 -29.31
CA SER A 24 28.28 -39.34 -28.13
C SER A 24 28.71 -37.90 -28.42
N ALA A 25 29.22 -37.62 -29.63
CA ALA A 25 29.42 -36.27 -30.14
C ALA A 25 28.12 -35.72 -30.74
N CYS A 26 27.03 -35.73 -29.96
CA CYS A 26 25.94 -34.80 -30.21
C CYS A 26 26.51 -33.39 -29.99
N THR A 27 26.76 -32.68 -31.08
CA THR A 27 26.86 -31.23 -31.01
C THR A 27 25.48 -30.74 -30.60
N LEU A 28 25.29 -30.52 -29.30
CA LEU A 28 24.21 -29.66 -28.87
C LEU A 28 24.46 -28.35 -29.61
N ASP A 29 23.57 -27.96 -30.52
CA ASP A 29 23.63 -26.62 -31.07
C ASP A 29 23.70 -25.67 -29.88
N VAL A 30 24.68 -24.76 -29.91
CA VAL A 30 24.76 -23.68 -28.94
C VAL A 30 23.39 -23.02 -29.00
N GLN A 31 22.62 -23.11 -27.91
CA GLN A 31 21.31 -22.46 -27.84
C GLN A 31 21.51 -21.03 -28.32
N ASP A 32 20.70 -20.61 -29.30
CA ASP A 32 20.72 -19.23 -29.77
C ASP A 32 20.76 -18.34 -28.54
N ASN A 33 21.72 -17.40 -28.52
CA ASN A 33 21.84 -16.47 -27.41
C ASN A 33 20.45 -15.90 -27.15
N PHE A 34 19.96 -16.07 -25.93
CA PHE A 34 18.73 -15.42 -25.50
C PHE A 34 18.97 -13.92 -25.61
N GLU A 35 18.56 -13.35 -26.75
CA GLU A 35 18.56 -11.92 -26.97
C GLU A 35 17.38 -11.40 -26.16
N PHE A 36 17.68 -11.01 -24.92
CA PHE A 36 16.72 -10.31 -24.09
C PHE A 36 16.36 -9.01 -24.79
N THR A 37 15.27 -9.02 -25.55
CA THR A 37 14.52 -7.82 -25.86
C THR A 37 13.69 -7.52 -24.62
N PRO A 38 14.06 -6.51 -23.80
CA PRO A 38 13.14 -6.04 -22.78
C PRO A 38 11.86 -5.63 -23.49
N GLU A 39 10.79 -6.39 -23.30
CA GLU A 39 9.46 -5.87 -23.52
C GLU A 39 9.31 -4.75 -22.49
N PHE A 40 9.43 -3.52 -22.96
CA PHE A 40 9.06 -2.36 -22.19
C PHE A 40 7.54 -2.43 -22.02
N LEU A 41 7.10 -3.08 -20.94
CA LEU A 41 5.70 -3.04 -20.51
C LEU A 41 5.44 -1.60 -20.06
N ASP A 42 5.06 -0.78 -21.03
CA ASP A 42 4.75 0.65 -20.87
C ASP A 42 3.40 0.87 -20.16
N GLU A 43 2.61 -0.20 -19.96
CA GLU A 43 1.30 -0.14 -19.34
C GLU A 43 1.38 -0.39 -17.84
N ASP A 44 0.93 0.59 -17.05
CA ASP A 44 0.78 0.45 -15.61
C ASP A 44 -0.14 -0.75 -15.28
N PRO A 45 0.32 -1.72 -14.47
CA PRO A 45 -0.36 -3.01 -14.30
C PRO A 45 -1.71 -2.93 -13.60
N PHE A 46 -2.03 -1.78 -13.00
CA PHE A 46 -3.27 -1.54 -12.26
C PHE A 46 -4.14 -0.43 -12.88
N SER A 47 -3.77 0.09 -14.04
CA SER A 47 -4.47 1.19 -14.72
C SER A 47 -5.93 0.86 -15.09
N ASN A 48 -6.28 -0.42 -15.17
CA ASN A 48 -7.62 -0.90 -15.51
C ASN A 48 -8.52 -1.20 -14.29
N ILE A 49 -7.99 -1.12 -13.07
CA ILE A 49 -8.75 -1.38 -11.84
C ILE A 49 -8.91 -0.11 -11.00
N THR A 50 -9.97 -0.05 -10.20
CA THR A 50 -10.20 1.08 -9.28
C THR A 50 -9.33 0.96 -8.02
N ALA A 51 -9.24 2.05 -7.26
CA ALA A 51 -8.62 2.03 -5.94
C ALA A 51 -9.24 0.99 -5.01
N TRP A 52 -10.57 0.82 -5.06
CA TRP A 52 -11.26 -0.21 -4.26
C TRP A 52 -10.83 -1.62 -4.66
N GLU A 53 -10.82 -1.93 -5.95
CA GLU A 53 -10.40 -3.24 -6.46
C GLU A 53 -8.93 -3.53 -6.13
N PHE A 54 -8.06 -2.52 -6.24
CA PHE A 54 -6.67 -2.63 -5.83
C PHE A 54 -6.56 -2.97 -4.33
N ILE A 55 -7.25 -2.25 -3.46
CA ILE A 55 -7.25 -2.51 -2.01
C ILE A 55 -7.67 -3.96 -1.72
N GLN A 56 -8.72 -4.45 -2.37
CA GLN A 56 -9.18 -5.83 -2.21
C GLN A 56 -8.16 -6.86 -2.69
N SER A 57 -7.41 -6.56 -3.76
CA SER A 57 -6.33 -7.42 -4.28
C SER A 57 -5.15 -7.53 -3.31
N GLN A 58 -4.97 -6.56 -2.41
CA GLN A 58 -3.87 -6.50 -1.44
C GLN A 58 -4.23 -7.09 -0.07
N GLY A 59 -5.15 -8.05 0.00
CA GLY A 59 -5.48 -8.77 1.23
C GLY A 59 -4.50 -9.90 1.58
N THR A 60 -4.37 -10.19 2.87
CA THR A 60 -3.72 -11.40 3.38
C THR A 60 -4.60 -12.62 3.06
N VAL A 61 -4.05 -13.60 2.33
CA VAL A 61 -4.83 -14.76 1.85
C VAL A 61 -4.98 -15.86 2.91
N ALA A 62 -3.95 -16.08 3.73
CA ALA A 62 -3.90 -17.21 4.66
C ALA A 62 -4.88 -17.05 5.84
N ILE A 63 -5.91 -17.89 5.87
CA ILE A 63 -6.81 -18.08 7.01
C ILE A 63 -6.24 -19.17 7.91
N LEU A 64 -6.21 -18.92 9.22
CA LEU A 64 -5.50 -19.78 10.18
C LEU A 64 -6.43 -20.52 11.15
N ASP A 65 -7.73 -20.22 11.16
CA ASP A 65 -8.73 -20.90 11.99
C ASP A 65 -10.15 -20.82 11.42
N ASP A 66 -11.09 -21.46 12.13
CA ASP A 66 -12.51 -21.56 11.81
C ASP A 66 -13.29 -20.24 12.03
N GLN A 67 -12.69 -19.25 12.71
CA GLN A 67 -13.26 -17.91 12.84
C GLN A 67 -12.83 -16.96 11.71
N ASN A 68 -12.22 -17.49 10.64
CA ASN A 68 -11.64 -16.73 9.54
C ASN A 68 -10.58 -15.71 9.99
N ARG A 69 -9.89 -15.95 11.12
CA ARG A 69 -8.83 -15.06 11.58
C ARG A 69 -7.54 -15.34 10.82
N LYS A 70 -6.77 -14.28 10.64
CA LYS A 70 -5.53 -14.26 9.88
C LYS A 70 -4.41 -13.71 10.76
N ARG A 71 -3.18 -14.12 10.48
CA ARG A 71 -1.99 -13.39 10.90
C ARG A 71 -1.68 -12.41 9.77
N LEU A 72 -2.04 -11.15 9.97
CA LEU A 72 -1.96 -10.15 8.93
C LEU A 72 -0.51 -9.83 8.57
N ASN A 73 -0.25 -9.65 7.27
CA ASN A 73 1.00 -9.08 6.80
C ASN A 73 0.92 -7.55 6.97
N GLY A 74 1.90 -6.94 7.67
CA GLY A 74 1.94 -5.50 7.93
C GLY A 74 1.87 -4.61 6.69
N GLU A 75 2.38 -5.09 5.55
CA GLU A 75 2.43 -4.33 4.29
C GLU A 75 1.17 -4.49 3.42
N LYS A 76 0.19 -5.29 3.86
CA LYS A 76 -1.08 -5.54 3.16
C LYS A 76 -2.18 -4.58 3.64
N LEU A 77 -3.32 -4.56 2.95
CA LEU A 77 -4.37 -3.54 3.12
C LEU A 77 -5.67 -4.08 3.78
N ASP A 78 -5.58 -5.20 4.49
CA ASP A 78 -6.75 -5.89 5.07
C ASP A 78 -7.60 -5.00 6.00
N PHE A 79 -6.97 -4.25 6.90
CA PHE A 79 -7.68 -3.35 7.81
C PHE A 79 -8.29 -2.15 7.08
N MET A 80 -7.59 -1.58 6.09
CA MET A 80 -8.14 -0.49 5.28
C MET A 80 -9.37 -0.95 4.51
N ALA A 81 -9.34 -2.15 3.92
CA ALA A 81 -10.49 -2.73 3.24
C ALA A 81 -11.69 -2.86 4.18
N ALA A 82 -11.48 -3.40 5.39
CA ALA A 82 -12.53 -3.55 6.39
C ALA A 82 -13.05 -2.19 6.91
N ALA A 83 -12.16 -1.20 7.08
CA ALA A 83 -12.53 0.15 7.51
C ALA A 83 -13.42 0.87 6.48
N ILE A 84 -13.09 0.76 5.19
CA ILE A 84 -13.89 1.34 4.10
C ILE A 84 -15.30 0.76 4.09
N LYS A 85 -15.43 -0.58 4.16
CA LYS A 85 -16.74 -1.24 4.28
C LYS A 85 -17.49 -0.78 5.53
N ARG A 86 -16.77 -0.63 6.64
CA ARG A 86 -17.40 -0.28 7.92
C ARG A 86 -18.10 1.07 7.87
N VAL A 87 -17.52 2.04 7.14
CA VAL A 87 -18.07 3.39 7.01
C VAL A 87 -18.93 3.59 5.76
N GLY A 88 -19.00 2.59 4.87
CA GLY A 88 -19.78 2.65 3.63
C GLY A 88 -19.14 3.46 2.51
N TYR A 89 -17.80 3.48 2.42
CA TYR A 89 -17.06 4.28 1.43
C TYR A 89 -16.64 3.50 0.19
N GLU A 90 -17.18 2.30 -0.05
CA GLU A 90 -16.87 1.51 -1.25
C GLU A 90 -17.09 2.33 -2.53
N ASP A 91 -18.23 3.00 -2.66
CA ASP A 91 -18.54 3.84 -3.83
C ASP A 91 -17.56 5.00 -3.99
N LEU A 92 -17.07 5.58 -2.88
CA LEU A 92 -16.09 6.67 -2.90
C LEU A 92 -14.73 6.21 -3.49
N TYR A 93 -14.32 4.98 -3.19
CA TYR A 93 -13.08 4.37 -3.70
C TYR A 93 -13.28 3.69 -5.06
N ASN A 94 -14.53 3.43 -5.47
CA ASN A 94 -14.87 2.78 -6.73
C ASN A 94 -15.37 3.75 -7.82
N GLN A 95 -15.65 5.01 -7.48
CA GLN A 95 -16.09 6.01 -8.46
C GLN A 95 -15.09 6.16 -9.61
N THR A 96 -15.58 6.36 -10.83
CA THR A 96 -14.77 6.54 -12.04
C THR A 96 -15.13 7.84 -12.78
N THR A 97 -15.92 8.71 -12.16
CA THR A 97 -16.33 9.99 -12.76
C THR A 97 -15.15 10.95 -12.91
N THR A 98 -14.18 10.89 -11.98
CA THR A 98 -12.94 11.67 -12.01
C THR A 98 -11.76 10.77 -11.72
N SER A 99 -10.66 10.95 -12.46
CA SER A 99 -9.36 10.31 -12.20
C SER A 99 -8.37 11.23 -11.49
N ASP A 100 -8.73 12.49 -11.22
CA ASP A 100 -7.84 13.47 -10.59
C ASP A 100 -7.79 13.30 -9.06
N ARG A 101 -7.42 12.10 -8.61
CA ARG A 101 -7.36 11.77 -7.18
C ARG A 101 -6.09 11.03 -6.82
N THR A 102 -5.63 11.28 -5.60
CA THR A 102 -4.56 10.49 -4.98
C THR A 102 -5.12 9.77 -3.76
N TYR A 103 -4.91 8.46 -3.70
CA TYR A 103 -5.28 7.60 -2.59
C TYR A 103 -4.04 7.27 -1.77
N LEU A 104 -4.01 7.72 -0.52
CA LEU A 104 -2.98 7.37 0.44
C LEU A 104 -3.41 6.11 1.19
N PHE A 105 -3.05 4.94 0.65
CA PHE A 105 -3.37 3.65 1.22
C PHE A 105 -2.63 3.41 2.53
N LEU A 106 -3.38 3.06 3.57
CA LEU A 106 -2.86 2.77 4.91
C LEU A 106 -2.71 1.26 5.05
N ASN A 107 -1.47 0.78 5.16
CA ASN A 107 -1.22 -0.65 5.35
C ASN A 107 -1.64 -1.14 6.74
N ASN A 108 -1.59 -2.44 6.97
CA ASN A 108 -1.98 -3.04 8.24
C ASN A 108 -1.14 -2.54 9.43
N ASN A 109 0.11 -2.13 9.21
CA ASN A 109 0.92 -1.51 10.26
C ASN A 109 0.33 -0.16 10.69
N ALA A 110 -0.30 0.62 9.80
CA ALA A 110 -0.92 1.89 10.19
C ALA A 110 -2.07 1.71 11.21
N PHE A 111 -2.70 0.52 11.18
CA PHE A 111 -3.79 0.17 12.10
C PHE A 111 -3.34 -0.53 13.37
N THR A 112 -2.12 -1.09 13.41
CA THR A 112 -1.67 -1.96 14.52
C THR A 112 -0.23 -1.70 14.96
N GLY A 113 0.32 -0.58 14.51
CA GLY A 113 1.73 -0.25 14.60
C GLY A 113 2.23 -0.07 16.04
N ASN A 114 3.54 -0.17 16.20
CA ASN A 114 4.20 0.03 17.50
C ASN A 114 4.17 1.49 17.97
N ASN A 115 3.83 2.44 17.10
CA ASN A 115 3.65 3.84 17.49
C ASN A 115 2.23 4.04 18.03
N ARG A 116 2.14 4.05 19.35
CA ARG A 116 0.91 4.22 20.12
C ARG A 116 0.13 5.49 19.73
N ASP A 117 0.78 6.53 19.23
CA ASP A 117 0.10 7.78 18.90
C ASP A 117 -0.44 7.79 17.45
N ARG A 118 0.00 6.85 16.60
CA ARG A 118 -0.34 6.77 15.17
C ARG A 118 -1.14 5.52 14.78
N ASP A 119 -1.37 4.60 15.73
CA ASP A 119 -2.24 3.44 15.58
C ASP A 119 -3.72 3.88 15.41
N ILE A 120 -4.28 3.61 14.23
CA ILE A 120 -5.66 4.00 13.89
C ILE A 120 -6.71 3.27 14.74
N ILE A 121 -6.53 1.97 15.02
CA ILE A 121 -7.52 1.22 15.83
C ILE A 121 -7.59 1.83 17.23
N ARG A 122 -6.44 2.19 17.78
CA ARG A 122 -6.34 2.84 19.07
C ARG A 122 -6.85 4.28 19.05
N LEU A 123 -6.53 5.05 18.02
CA LEU A 123 -7.07 6.40 17.84
C LEU A 123 -8.60 6.39 17.85
N VAL A 124 -9.20 5.40 17.18
CA VAL A 124 -10.65 5.28 17.02
C VAL A 124 -11.31 4.68 18.26
N THR A 125 -10.74 3.63 18.85
CA THR A 125 -11.42 2.83 19.89
C THR A 125 -10.89 3.05 21.30
N GLY A 126 -9.74 3.70 21.45
CA GLY A 126 -8.95 3.76 22.69
C GLY A 126 -8.16 2.48 23.00
N ASN A 127 -8.41 1.38 22.29
CA ASN A 127 -7.79 0.08 22.51
C ASN A 127 -6.74 -0.25 21.45
N THR A 128 -5.63 -0.87 21.86
CA THR A 128 -4.57 -1.29 20.92
C THR A 128 -4.84 -2.70 20.41
N GLN A 129 -4.71 -2.89 19.10
CA GLN A 129 -4.70 -4.20 18.46
C GLN A 129 -3.25 -4.62 18.21
N GLY A 130 -2.79 -5.69 18.85
CA GLY A 130 -1.41 -6.16 18.65
C GLY A 130 -1.19 -6.69 17.24
N GLY A 131 -0.16 -6.19 16.53
CA GLY A 131 0.14 -6.55 15.14
C GLY A 131 0.50 -8.03 14.89
N GLY A 132 0.85 -8.78 15.94
CA GLY A 132 1.10 -10.23 15.86
C GLY A 132 -0.11 -11.12 16.16
N SER A 133 -1.28 -10.53 16.43
CA SER A 133 -2.47 -11.28 16.84
C SER A 133 -3.16 -11.95 15.66
N LEU A 134 -3.86 -13.07 15.93
CA LEU A 134 -4.84 -13.62 15.00
C LEU A 134 -6.10 -12.75 15.05
N VAL A 135 -6.46 -12.15 13.92
CA VAL A 135 -7.57 -11.20 13.83
C VAL A 135 -8.38 -11.42 12.55
N ASN A 136 -9.68 -11.20 12.64
CA ASN A 136 -10.55 -11.04 11.48
C ASN A 136 -10.84 -9.53 11.34
N PRO A 137 -10.27 -8.85 10.32
CA PRO A 137 -10.42 -7.41 10.14
C PRO A 137 -11.87 -6.95 10.03
N ASP A 138 -12.70 -7.67 9.29
CA ASP A 138 -14.11 -7.32 9.10
C ASP A 138 -14.86 -7.40 10.45
N THR A 139 -14.63 -8.46 11.24
CA THR A 139 -15.23 -8.60 12.58
C THR A 139 -14.72 -7.52 13.54
N LEU A 140 -13.43 -7.18 13.50
CA LEU A 140 -12.86 -6.13 14.35
C LEU A 140 -13.47 -4.77 14.01
N MET A 141 -13.50 -4.39 12.73
CA MET A 141 -14.07 -3.12 12.30
C MET A 141 -15.57 -3.06 12.58
N ALA A 142 -16.30 -4.17 12.45
CA ALA A 142 -17.72 -4.26 12.82
C ALA A 142 -17.99 -3.99 14.31
N SER A 143 -17.01 -4.19 15.20
CA SER A 143 -17.16 -3.89 16.64
C SER A 143 -17.19 -2.39 16.94
N ILE A 144 -16.64 -1.55 16.04
CA ILE A 144 -16.66 -0.10 16.15
C ILE A 144 -18.08 0.35 15.83
N THR A 145 -18.90 0.64 16.83
CA THR A 145 -20.34 0.92 16.66
C THR A 145 -20.75 2.30 17.14
N ALA A 146 -19.94 2.91 17.99
CA ALA A 146 -20.25 4.22 18.54
C ALA A 146 -20.11 5.31 17.46
N PRO A 147 -21.08 6.24 17.33
CA PRO A 147 -21.06 7.25 16.26
C PRO A 147 -19.81 8.12 16.23
N ASP A 148 -19.28 8.45 17.41
CA ASP A 148 -18.04 9.21 17.58
C ASP A 148 -16.83 8.49 16.97
N GLN A 149 -16.69 7.20 17.25
CA GLN A 149 -15.63 6.37 16.69
C GLN A 149 -15.75 6.25 15.17
N ILE A 150 -16.98 6.11 14.66
CA ILE A 150 -17.25 6.07 13.21
C ILE A 150 -16.87 7.39 12.54
N ASN A 151 -17.18 8.53 13.15
CA ASN A 151 -16.79 9.83 12.61
C ASN A 151 -15.26 9.99 12.58
N ILE A 152 -14.55 9.59 13.64
CA ILE A 152 -13.08 9.59 13.64
C ILE A 152 -12.53 8.70 12.51
N LEU A 153 -13.08 7.50 12.31
CA LEU A 153 -12.65 6.60 11.24
C LEU A 153 -12.90 7.19 9.84
N LYS A 154 -14.06 7.83 9.63
CA LYS A 154 -14.37 8.59 8.40
C LYS A 154 -13.38 9.73 8.19
N ALA A 155 -13.00 10.44 9.26
CA ALA A 155 -12.05 11.54 9.19
C ALA A 155 -10.70 11.07 8.66
N VAL A 156 -10.21 9.95 9.20
CA VAL A 156 -8.97 9.29 8.75
C VAL A 156 -9.07 8.95 7.26
N LEU A 157 -10.10 8.21 6.85
CA LEU A 157 -10.24 7.79 5.46
C LEU A 157 -10.37 8.97 4.48
N ARG A 158 -11.11 10.03 4.84
CA ARG A 158 -11.25 11.23 3.99
C ARG A 158 -9.97 12.06 3.90
N TYR A 159 -9.17 12.14 4.97
CA TYR A 159 -7.88 12.83 4.90
C TYR A 159 -6.91 12.13 3.96
N ASN A 160 -7.02 10.81 3.84
CA ASN A 160 -6.22 9.96 2.97
C ASN A 160 -6.69 9.94 1.51
N ILE A 161 -7.61 10.81 1.11
CA ILE A 161 -7.98 11.04 -0.29
C ILE A 161 -7.67 12.48 -0.63
N VAL A 162 -6.83 12.70 -1.65
CA VAL A 162 -6.45 14.02 -2.17
C VAL A 162 -7.21 14.28 -3.46
N SER A 163 -7.71 15.51 -3.61
CA SER A 163 -8.48 16.00 -4.77
C SER A 163 -7.66 16.27 -6.03
N THR A 164 -6.43 15.76 -6.09
CA THR A 164 -5.53 15.99 -7.22
C THR A 164 -4.71 14.72 -7.48
N PHE A 165 -4.35 14.48 -8.73
CA PHE A 165 -3.41 13.44 -9.12
C PHE A 165 -1.97 13.87 -8.78
N VAL A 166 -1.38 13.26 -7.74
CA VAL A 166 -0.05 13.60 -7.23
C VAL A 166 0.90 12.46 -7.50
N ALA A 167 1.60 12.52 -8.63
CA ALA A 167 2.68 11.60 -8.95
C ALA A 167 4.03 12.17 -8.51
N GLN A 168 4.99 11.28 -8.25
CA GLN A 168 6.39 11.65 -7.99
C GLN A 168 6.95 12.56 -9.11
N VAL A 169 6.63 12.21 -10.36
CA VAL A 169 6.86 13.02 -11.56
C VAL A 169 5.63 12.85 -12.47
N PRO A 170 5.11 13.93 -13.09
CA PRO A 170 5.64 15.29 -13.08
C PRO A 170 5.08 16.18 -11.96
N THR A 171 4.28 15.70 -11.00
CA THR A 171 3.64 16.62 -10.03
C THR A 171 4.65 17.23 -9.04
N LEU A 172 5.53 16.41 -8.44
CA LEU A 172 6.52 16.87 -7.45
C LEU A 172 7.86 17.26 -8.10
N THR A 173 7.82 18.22 -9.03
CA THR A 173 8.97 18.53 -9.93
C THR A 173 10.24 18.98 -9.23
N ILE A 174 10.13 19.67 -8.09
CA ILE A 174 11.26 20.26 -7.38
C ILE A 174 11.59 19.41 -6.16
N PHE A 175 12.85 18.99 -6.05
CA PHE A 175 13.34 18.27 -4.88
C PHE A 175 13.29 19.17 -3.64
N ASP A 176 13.05 18.54 -2.48
CA ASP A 176 13.11 19.18 -1.17
C ASP A 176 12.18 20.39 -0.99
N ARG A 177 11.09 20.41 -1.76
CA ARG A 177 10.03 21.41 -1.70
C ARG A 177 8.70 20.78 -1.34
N ASP A 178 8.02 21.39 -0.39
CA ASP A 178 6.66 21.03 0.00
C ASP A 178 5.65 21.62 -0.98
N PHE A 179 4.75 20.77 -1.46
CA PHE A 179 3.60 21.11 -2.29
C PHE A 179 2.33 20.86 -1.48
N LEU A 180 1.46 21.86 -1.39
CA LEU A 180 0.19 21.75 -0.68
C LEU A 180 -0.93 21.32 -1.61
N PHE A 181 -1.75 20.39 -1.15
CA PHE A 181 -2.95 19.92 -1.82
C PHE A 181 -4.12 19.84 -0.85
N LYS A 182 -5.33 19.74 -1.40
CA LYS A 182 -6.57 19.62 -0.64
C LYS A 182 -7.02 18.16 -0.53
N THR A 183 -7.30 17.71 0.68
CA THR A 183 -7.87 16.39 0.97
C THR A 183 -9.40 16.38 0.80
N PHE A 184 -10.07 15.28 1.13
CA PHE A 184 -11.53 15.20 1.19
C PHE A 184 -12.08 15.41 2.61
N LEU A 185 -11.20 15.64 3.60
CA LEU A 185 -11.62 15.92 4.97
C LEU A 185 -11.98 17.41 5.12
N PRO A 186 -13.25 17.76 5.41
CA PRO A 186 -13.60 19.15 5.70
C PRO A 186 -12.82 19.67 6.90
N THR A 187 -12.47 20.96 6.96
CA THR A 187 -11.83 21.55 8.15
C THR A 187 -12.85 21.88 9.23
N LEU A 188 -12.37 22.00 10.47
CA LEU A 188 -13.18 22.40 11.62
C LEU A 188 -13.05 23.90 11.87
N GLU A 189 -14.16 24.53 12.22
CA GLU A 189 -14.18 25.82 12.87
C GLU A 189 -13.96 25.60 14.37
N LEU A 190 -13.00 26.32 14.96
CA LEU A 190 -12.65 26.23 16.37
C LEU A 190 -13.05 27.53 17.08
N ASP A 191 -13.51 27.42 18.32
CA ASP A 191 -13.70 28.59 19.20
C ASP A 191 -12.38 29.14 19.74
N GLU A 192 -12.45 30.19 20.57
CA GLU A 192 -11.28 30.83 21.18
C GLU A 192 -10.44 29.87 22.05
N ASP A 193 -11.08 28.83 22.59
CA ASP A 193 -10.44 27.81 23.44
C ASP A 193 -9.92 26.60 22.63
N GLY A 194 -10.09 26.60 21.30
CA GLY A 194 -9.69 25.51 20.41
C GLY A 194 -10.69 24.34 20.34
N THR A 195 -11.90 24.50 20.89
CA THR A 195 -12.97 23.50 20.81
C THR A 195 -13.63 23.56 19.44
N PRO A 196 -13.85 22.43 18.77
CA PRO A 196 -14.51 22.43 17.48
C PRO A 196 -16.01 22.74 17.63
N ILE A 197 -16.49 23.70 16.84
CA ILE A 197 -17.89 24.17 16.87
C ILE A 197 -18.68 23.83 15.60
N ALA A 198 -18.02 23.73 14.45
CA ALA A 198 -18.66 23.42 13.17
C ALA A 198 -17.69 22.78 12.16
N LEU A 199 -18.24 22.12 11.14
CA LEU A 199 -17.50 21.83 9.91
C LEU A 199 -17.56 23.05 8.99
N THR A 200 -16.45 23.33 8.34
CA THR A 200 -16.32 24.36 7.32
C THR A 200 -16.53 23.78 5.92
N ASN A 201 -16.74 24.64 4.93
CA ASN A 201 -16.81 24.25 3.51
C ASN A 201 -15.42 24.09 2.86
N GLU A 202 -14.35 24.33 3.62
CA GLU A 202 -12.97 24.19 3.17
C GLU A 202 -12.47 22.77 3.46
N PHE A 203 -11.58 22.27 2.62
CA PHE A 203 -10.94 20.99 2.84
C PHE A 203 -9.55 21.15 3.45
N ALA A 204 -9.16 20.17 4.25
CA ALA A 204 -7.90 20.20 4.96
C ALA A 204 -6.72 20.03 4.02
N ASP A 205 -5.65 20.77 4.34
CA ASP A 205 -4.39 20.71 3.60
C ASP A 205 -3.58 19.47 3.95
N ILE A 206 -2.82 19.02 2.96
CA ILE A 206 -1.81 17.98 3.07
C ILE A 206 -0.57 18.41 2.27
N ALA A 207 0.61 18.15 2.81
CA ALA A 207 1.86 18.50 2.16
C ALA A 207 2.54 17.26 1.59
N PHE A 208 3.03 17.35 0.36
CA PHE A 208 3.85 16.34 -0.28
C PHE A 208 5.22 16.95 -0.61
N ARG A 209 6.27 16.21 -0.33
CA ARG A 209 7.65 16.57 -0.63
C ARG A 209 8.33 15.39 -1.28
N ARG A 210 9.14 15.62 -2.31
CA ARG A 210 10.01 14.60 -2.89
C ARG A 210 11.46 14.92 -2.56
N ASP A 211 12.19 13.99 -1.97
CA ASP A 211 13.62 14.18 -1.67
C ASP A 211 14.51 13.85 -2.89
N THR A 212 15.81 14.06 -2.76
CA THR A 212 16.79 13.76 -3.82
C THR A 212 16.99 12.27 -4.11
N ARG A 213 16.53 11.40 -3.22
CA ARG A 213 16.49 9.93 -3.40
C ARG A 213 15.17 9.48 -4.00
N TRP A 214 14.31 10.42 -4.38
CA TRP A 214 12.99 10.21 -4.97
C TRP A 214 11.94 9.71 -3.97
N ASP A 215 12.24 9.67 -2.68
CA ASP A 215 11.25 9.32 -1.66
C ASP A 215 10.20 10.42 -1.56
N ILE A 216 8.92 10.05 -1.42
CA ILE A 216 7.84 11.00 -1.15
C ILE A 216 7.61 11.04 0.36
N ASN A 217 7.74 12.22 0.97
CA ASN A 217 7.36 12.47 2.34
C ASN A 217 6.03 13.24 2.40
N ILE A 218 5.19 12.86 3.34
CA ILE A 218 3.89 13.45 3.60
C ILE A 218 3.96 14.22 4.91
N ASN A 219 3.45 15.45 4.90
CA ASN A 219 3.36 16.34 6.08
C ASN A 219 4.69 16.54 6.81
N ASN A 220 5.78 16.71 6.04
CA ASN A 220 7.10 16.95 6.61
C ASN A 220 7.04 18.09 7.65
N PRO A 221 7.77 18.01 8.78
CA PRO A 221 7.73 19.04 9.83
C PRO A 221 8.12 20.45 9.34
N SER A 222 8.83 20.57 8.22
CA SER A 222 9.18 21.85 7.60
C SER A 222 8.11 22.41 6.64
N SER A 223 7.04 21.66 6.40
CA SER A 223 5.96 22.08 5.50
C SER A 223 5.17 23.26 6.08
N PRO A 224 4.54 24.10 5.24
CA PRO A 224 3.77 25.27 5.68
C PRO A 224 2.37 24.91 6.23
N LEU A 225 2.20 23.71 6.78
CA LEU A 225 0.96 23.31 7.43
C LEU A 225 0.81 23.99 8.80
N PRO A 226 -0.42 24.17 9.30
CA PRO A 226 -0.62 24.71 10.66
C PRO A 226 0.03 23.80 11.71
N GLU A 227 0.49 24.38 12.82
CA GLU A 227 1.14 23.63 13.91
C GLU A 227 0.29 22.47 14.44
N SER A 228 -1.04 22.63 14.47
CA SER A 228 -1.99 21.57 14.84
C SER A 228 -1.96 20.35 13.89
N ALA A 229 -1.46 20.52 12.66
CA ALA A 229 -1.22 19.43 11.73
C ALA A 229 0.18 18.81 11.90
N LEU A 230 1.14 19.55 12.46
CA LEU A 230 2.56 19.20 12.58
C LEU A 230 2.91 18.81 14.02
N GLY A 231 2.53 17.60 14.42
CA GLY A 231 3.05 16.99 15.64
C GLY A 231 4.47 16.42 15.42
N ARG A 232 5.24 16.28 16.50
CA ARG A 232 6.51 15.55 16.46
C ARG A 232 6.23 14.12 15.95
N ASP A 233 6.83 13.75 14.83
CA ASP A 233 6.76 12.43 14.19
C ASP A 233 5.40 12.06 13.53
N PHE A 234 4.56 13.04 13.18
CA PHE A 234 3.31 12.84 12.42
C PHE A 234 3.45 13.06 10.90
N ASP A 235 4.68 12.98 10.41
CA ASP A 235 5.05 12.84 9.01
C ASP A 235 5.27 11.37 8.64
N GLU A 236 5.16 11.05 7.35
CA GLU A 236 5.36 9.68 6.86
C GLU A 236 6.09 9.66 5.52
N THR A 237 6.94 8.65 5.33
CA THR A 237 7.55 8.37 4.03
C THR A 237 6.74 7.30 3.30
N VAL A 238 6.33 7.59 2.08
CA VAL A 238 5.63 6.64 1.21
C VAL A 238 6.53 5.44 0.92
N ARG A 239 6.00 4.23 1.11
CA ARG A 239 6.73 2.96 0.90
C ARG A 239 6.66 2.46 -0.54
N VAL A 240 5.49 2.63 -1.14
CA VAL A 240 5.22 2.28 -2.53
C VAL A 240 4.47 3.44 -3.13
N HIS A 241 5.03 4.03 -4.18
CA HIS A 241 4.46 5.22 -4.81
C HIS A 241 4.05 4.96 -6.26
N ASN A 242 3.18 5.82 -6.78
CA ASN A 242 2.73 5.85 -8.17
C ASN A 242 2.03 4.57 -8.65
N ILE A 243 1.13 4.02 -7.85
CA ILE A 243 0.24 2.95 -8.30
C ILE A 243 -0.85 3.59 -9.17
N VAL A 244 -0.69 3.58 -10.49
CA VAL A 244 -1.69 4.17 -11.39
C VAL A 244 -2.92 3.27 -11.46
N LEU A 245 -4.09 3.86 -11.27
CA LEU A 245 -5.39 3.22 -11.17
C LEU A 245 -6.36 3.87 -12.15
N ASN A 246 -7.43 3.17 -12.50
CA ASN A 246 -8.46 3.69 -13.41
C ASN A 246 -9.12 4.99 -12.90
N ASN A 247 -9.15 5.19 -11.58
CA ASN A 247 -9.74 6.36 -10.95
C ASN A 247 -8.75 7.23 -10.17
N GLY A 248 -7.44 7.11 -10.43
CA GLY A 248 -6.42 8.00 -9.86
C GLY A 248 -5.06 7.35 -9.67
N ILE A 249 -4.37 7.76 -8.61
CA ILE A 249 -3.05 7.22 -8.25
C ILE A 249 -2.99 6.85 -6.78
N GLY A 250 -2.32 5.76 -6.46
CA GLY A 250 -2.17 5.21 -5.12
C GLY A 250 -0.75 5.34 -4.60
N HIS A 251 -0.63 5.59 -3.29
CA HIS A 251 0.62 5.54 -2.53
C HIS A 251 0.38 4.76 -1.23
N ILE A 252 1.27 3.85 -0.85
CA ILE A 252 1.15 3.06 0.39
C ILE A 252 2.00 3.70 1.50
N MET A 253 1.38 3.88 2.65
CA MET A 253 1.96 4.44 3.87
C MET A 253 1.86 3.45 5.03
N ASN A 254 2.80 3.56 5.98
CA ASN A 254 2.88 2.64 7.11
C ASN A 254 2.20 3.11 8.38
N ASP A 255 1.99 4.42 8.49
CA ASP A 255 1.58 5.05 9.71
C ASP A 255 0.69 6.24 9.37
N LEU A 256 -0.22 6.57 10.27
CA LEU A 256 -1.13 7.70 10.11
C LEU A 256 -0.33 9.01 10.06
N VAL A 257 -0.78 9.94 9.24
CA VAL A 257 -0.25 11.31 9.21
C VAL A 257 -1.25 12.27 9.83
N ARG A 258 -0.72 13.40 10.34
CA ARG A 258 -1.44 14.53 10.94
C ARG A 258 -1.86 14.33 12.40
N PHE A 259 -1.35 15.22 13.26
CA PHE A 259 -1.38 15.06 14.72
C PHE A 259 -2.74 15.32 15.38
N GLN A 260 -3.37 16.46 15.11
CA GLN A 260 -4.57 16.89 15.87
C GLN A 260 -5.87 17.20 15.10
N PRO A 261 -6.20 16.58 13.95
CA PRO A 261 -7.54 16.69 13.39
C PRO A 261 -8.48 15.63 13.98
N TYR A 262 -8.13 14.34 13.94
CA TYR A 262 -9.14 13.27 13.92
C TYR A 262 -10.04 13.19 15.16
N PRO A 263 -9.51 13.24 16.40
CA PRO A 263 -10.37 13.17 17.59
C PRO A 263 -11.39 14.32 17.66
N LEU A 264 -11.09 15.48 17.07
CA LEU A 264 -11.98 16.63 17.07
C LEU A 264 -13.23 16.42 16.19
N TYR A 265 -13.21 15.44 15.27
CA TYR A 265 -14.36 15.12 14.43
C TYR A 265 -15.36 14.18 15.08
N ALA A 266 -15.11 13.68 16.30
CA ALA A 266 -15.98 12.74 17.00
C ALA A 266 -17.47 13.13 16.94
N ASN A 267 -17.77 14.41 17.12
CA ASN A 267 -19.16 14.89 17.20
C ASN A 267 -19.71 15.45 15.89
N PHE A 268 -19.00 15.31 14.76
CA PHE A 268 -19.38 15.92 13.49
C PHE A 268 -19.72 14.87 12.41
N PRO A 269 -20.85 15.02 11.69
CA PRO A 269 -21.17 14.16 10.56
C PRO A 269 -20.28 14.54 9.38
N ILE A 270 -19.30 13.70 9.05
CA ILE A 270 -18.29 14.00 8.02
C ILE A 270 -18.81 13.80 6.59
N ASP A 271 -19.97 13.17 6.41
CA ASP A 271 -20.46 12.77 5.09
C ASP A 271 -20.85 13.93 4.17
#